data_AF-A0A1G8Q967-F1
#
_entry.id   AF-A0A1G8Q967-F1
#
_cell.length_a   1.000
_cell.length_b   1.000
_cell.length_c   1.000
_cell.angle_alpha   90.00
_cell.angle_beta   90.00
_cell.angle_gamma   90.00
#
_symmetry.space_group_name_H-M   'P 1'
#
loop_
_entity.id
_entity.type
_entity.pdbx_description
1 polymer ?
#
loop_
_entity_poly.entity_id
_entity_poly.type
_entity_poly.pdbx_seq_one_letter_code
_entity_poly.pdbx_strand_id
1 'polypeptide(L)'
;MTDVLSAALPAEGTAAHFLTFLDWAEKKGELPSTTVQNWRNASNKVLEVEADWQNLDVVKFDLDAHLARFQTLKRTAYTEGSMSAYKNRTKAAIESYRRWLANPGSTDWKPKAGTPRTAKNGDAKVSKKSPGTLTDSEPKQGANASVGHVPPLRASLIEYPFPLRPGVQARIVLPEDLTEKESKRVSRFVESLAFTEQLAITAGPDVE
;
A
#
# COMPACT_ATOMS: atom_id res chain seq x y z
N MET A 1 -36.67 -19.58 -0.92
CA MET A 1 -35.58 -18.88 -1.61
C MET A 1 -34.54 -18.45 -0.59
N THR A 2 -33.50 -19.26 -0.41
CA THR A 2 -32.13 -18.92 0.08
C THR A 2 -31.36 -20.23 0.10
N ASP A 3 -31.21 -20.84 -1.07
CA ASP A 3 -30.23 -21.90 -1.30
C ASP A 3 -29.08 -21.22 -2.06
N VAL A 4 -28.15 -20.66 -1.29
CA VAL A 4 -26.87 -20.19 -1.78
C VAL A 4 -25.83 -20.60 -0.76
N LEU A 5 -24.82 -21.34 -1.24
CA LEU A 5 -23.59 -21.76 -0.55
C LEU A 5 -23.62 -23.13 0.13
N SER A 6 -24.00 -24.17 -0.62
CA SER A 6 -23.34 -25.48 -0.51
C SER A 6 -22.31 -25.63 -1.64
N ALA A 7 -21.41 -24.64 -1.75
CA ALA A 7 -20.14 -24.90 -2.42
C ALA A 7 -19.30 -25.70 -1.42
N ALA A 8 -18.87 -26.90 -1.80
CA ALA A 8 -17.99 -27.72 -0.97
C ALA A 8 -16.85 -26.83 -0.43
N LEU A 9 -16.72 -26.75 0.90
CA LEU A 9 -15.67 -25.96 1.51
C LEU A 9 -14.33 -26.40 0.91
N PRO A 10 -13.48 -25.47 0.44
CA PRO A 10 -12.20 -25.82 -0.14
C PRO A 10 -11.39 -26.62 0.89
N ALA A 11 -10.68 -27.64 0.42
CA ALA A 11 -9.92 -28.51 1.31
C ALA A 11 -8.93 -27.70 2.15
N GLU A 12 -8.86 -28.00 3.45
CA GLU A 12 -7.97 -27.29 4.37
C GLU A 12 -6.52 -27.33 3.86
N GLY A 13 -5.83 -26.19 3.99
CA GLY A 13 -4.45 -26.05 3.53
C GLY A 13 -4.28 -25.75 2.03
N THR A 14 -5.34 -25.77 1.23
CA THR A 14 -5.29 -25.32 -0.18
C THR A 14 -5.25 -23.80 -0.32
N ALA A 15 -4.82 -23.30 -1.47
CA ALA A 15 -4.86 -21.88 -1.79
C ALA A 15 -6.30 -21.31 -1.74
N ALA A 16 -7.30 -22.08 -2.17
CA ALA A 16 -8.71 -21.69 -2.07
C ALA A 16 -9.17 -21.54 -0.60
N HIS A 17 -8.73 -22.44 0.28
CA HIS A 17 -9.00 -22.32 1.71
C HIS A 17 -8.27 -21.13 2.33
N PHE A 18 -7.04 -20.86 1.90
CA PHE A 18 -6.30 -19.65 2.28
C PHE A 18 -7.04 -18.37 1.90
N LEU A 19 -7.60 -18.26 0.69
CA LEU A 19 -8.38 -17.09 0.27
C LEU A 19 -9.66 -16.95 1.11
N THR A 20 -10.30 -18.08 1.44
CA THR A 20 -11.47 -18.10 2.33
C THR A 20 -11.11 -17.64 3.75
N PHE A 21 -9.93 -18.01 4.25
CA PHE A 21 -9.38 -17.51 5.51
C PHE A 21 -9.20 -16.00 5.48
N LEU A 22 -8.69 -15.43 4.38
CA LEU A 22 -8.56 -13.99 4.25
C LEU A 22 -9.93 -13.27 4.28
N ASP A 23 -10.93 -13.82 3.59
CA ASP A 23 -12.31 -13.30 3.65
C ASP A 23 -12.90 -13.37 5.07
N TRP A 24 -12.67 -14.47 5.77
CA TRP A 24 -13.09 -14.64 7.15
C TRP A 24 -12.40 -13.62 8.07
N ALA A 25 -11.08 -13.44 7.92
CA ALA A 25 -10.29 -12.52 8.72
C ALA A 25 -10.73 -11.06 8.51
N GLU A 26 -11.08 -10.68 7.27
CA GLU A 26 -11.66 -9.38 6.97
C GLU A 26 -13.03 -9.20 7.63
N LYS A 27 -13.95 -10.16 7.44
CA LYS A 27 -15.32 -10.09 7.98
C LYS A 27 -15.36 -10.06 9.50
N LYS A 28 -14.43 -10.75 10.15
CA LYS A 28 -14.29 -10.75 11.62
C LYS A 28 -13.56 -9.52 12.15
N GLY A 29 -12.98 -8.67 11.28
CA GLY A 29 -12.18 -7.53 11.68
C GLY A 29 -10.82 -7.90 12.27
N GLU A 30 -10.36 -9.13 12.05
CA GLU A 30 -9.06 -9.62 12.51
C GLU A 30 -7.90 -9.00 11.72
N LEU A 31 -8.15 -8.69 10.44
CA LEU A 31 -7.24 -7.98 9.55
C LEU A 31 -7.94 -6.77 8.90
N PRO A 32 -7.23 -5.64 8.70
CA PRO A 32 -7.76 -4.52 7.92
C PRO A 32 -8.02 -4.93 6.47
N SER A 33 -9.12 -4.44 5.88
CA SER A 33 -9.51 -4.70 4.49
C SER A 33 -8.38 -4.44 3.48
N THR A 34 -7.65 -3.32 3.65
CA THR A 34 -6.48 -3.00 2.82
C THR A 34 -5.38 -4.07 2.89
N THR A 35 -5.14 -4.63 4.08
CA THR A 35 -4.12 -5.70 4.25
C THR A 35 -4.58 -6.97 3.54
N VAL A 36 -5.85 -7.34 3.71
CA VAL A 36 -6.46 -8.50 3.06
C VAL A 36 -6.39 -8.37 1.55
N GLN A 37 -6.76 -7.22 0.99
CA GLN A 37 -6.70 -6.99 -0.45
C GLN A 37 -5.27 -7.04 -0.99
N ASN A 38 -4.31 -6.44 -0.28
CA ASN A 38 -2.89 -6.49 -0.67
C ASN A 38 -2.34 -7.91 -0.68
N TRP A 39 -2.69 -8.70 0.33
CA TRP A 39 -2.30 -10.11 0.43
C TRP A 39 -2.97 -10.96 -0.63
N ARG A 40 -4.27 -10.77 -0.87
CA ARG A 40 -5.02 -11.47 -1.92
C ARG A 40 -4.45 -11.19 -3.30
N ASN A 41 -4.24 -9.93 -3.65
CA ASN A 41 -3.72 -9.53 -4.95
C ASN A 41 -2.33 -10.12 -5.21
N ALA A 42 -1.42 -9.98 -4.25
CA ALA A 42 -0.08 -10.54 -4.36
C ALA A 42 -0.10 -12.06 -4.48
N SER A 43 -0.87 -12.73 -3.62
CA SER A 43 -0.96 -14.19 -3.59
C SER A 43 -1.58 -14.74 -4.87
N ASN A 44 -2.65 -14.14 -5.39
CA ASN A 44 -3.21 -14.54 -6.69
C ASN A 44 -2.16 -14.45 -7.78
N LYS A 45 -1.43 -13.33 -7.91
CA LYS A 45 -0.41 -13.17 -8.96
C LYS A 45 0.75 -14.16 -8.86
N VAL A 46 1.17 -14.49 -7.63
CA VAL A 46 2.25 -15.45 -7.38
C VAL A 46 1.78 -16.89 -7.63
N LEU A 47 0.57 -17.24 -7.19
CA LEU A 47 0.04 -18.60 -7.27
C LEU A 47 -0.47 -18.93 -8.68
N GLU A 48 -1.03 -17.97 -9.42
CA GLU A 48 -1.51 -18.08 -10.83
C GLU A 48 -0.45 -18.61 -11.83
N VAL A 49 0.82 -18.73 -11.41
CA VAL A 49 1.87 -19.39 -12.19
C VAL A 49 1.62 -20.88 -12.36
N GLU A 50 0.91 -21.53 -11.42
CA GLU A 50 0.48 -22.92 -11.56
C GLU A 50 -0.91 -23.02 -12.21
N ALA A 51 -1.09 -24.00 -13.09
CA ALA A 51 -2.36 -24.21 -13.79
C ALA A 51 -3.54 -24.55 -12.84
N ASP A 52 -3.26 -25.27 -11.75
CA ASP A 52 -4.25 -25.64 -10.73
C ASP A 52 -3.91 -25.02 -9.37
N TRP A 53 -3.61 -23.73 -9.38
CA TRP A 53 -3.11 -23.03 -8.20
C TRP A 53 -4.12 -22.98 -7.05
N GLN A 54 -5.42 -23.11 -7.32
CA GLN A 54 -6.47 -23.07 -6.29
C GLN A 54 -6.44 -24.31 -5.40
N ASN A 55 -6.11 -25.48 -5.96
CA ASN A 55 -5.97 -26.74 -5.24
C ASN A 55 -4.55 -26.99 -4.71
N LEU A 56 -3.61 -26.06 -4.98
CA LEU A 56 -2.25 -26.16 -4.47
C LEU A 56 -2.24 -26.15 -2.93
N ASP A 57 -1.57 -27.14 -2.33
CA ASP A 57 -1.34 -27.19 -0.89
C ASP A 57 -0.34 -26.10 -0.47
N VAL A 58 -0.86 -24.97 0.02
CA VAL A 58 -0.04 -23.83 0.42
C VAL A 58 0.63 -24.02 1.79
N VAL A 59 0.29 -25.07 2.51
CA VAL A 59 0.86 -25.40 3.82
C VAL A 59 2.16 -26.18 3.66
N LYS A 60 2.18 -27.16 2.75
CA LYS A 60 3.31 -28.09 2.58
C LYS A 60 4.30 -27.70 1.49
N PHE A 61 3.90 -26.89 0.52
CA PHE A 61 4.81 -26.53 -0.57
C PHE A 61 5.95 -25.60 -0.12
N ASP A 62 7.06 -25.69 -0.85
CA ASP A 62 8.20 -24.79 -0.71
C ASP A 62 7.86 -23.43 -1.33
N LEU A 63 7.46 -22.50 -0.46
CA LEU A 63 7.11 -21.15 -0.85
C LEU A 63 8.31 -20.38 -1.45
N ASP A 64 9.51 -20.55 -0.89
CA ASP A 64 10.67 -19.79 -1.36
C ASP A 64 11.09 -20.25 -2.76
N ALA A 65 11.03 -21.56 -3.05
CA ALA A 65 11.22 -22.10 -4.39
C ALA A 65 10.15 -21.58 -5.38
N HIS A 66 8.88 -21.54 -4.95
CA HIS A 66 7.80 -21.02 -5.77
C HIS A 66 7.97 -19.53 -6.10
N LEU A 67 8.38 -18.72 -5.12
CA LEU A 67 8.67 -17.30 -5.30
C LEU A 67 9.87 -17.07 -6.25
N ALA A 68 10.87 -17.95 -6.23
CA ALA A 68 11.98 -17.91 -7.19
C ALA A 68 11.51 -18.24 -8.62
N ARG A 69 10.63 -19.23 -8.77
CA ARG A 69 10.01 -19.57 -10.06
C ARG A 69 9.15 -18.43 -10.59
N PHE A 70 8.30 -17.83 -9.75
CA PHE A 70 7.51 -16.65 -10.09
C PHE A 70 8.40 -15.50 -10.57
N GLN A 71 9.48 -15.19 -9.84
CA GLN A 71 10.43 -14.15 -10.26
C GLN A 71 11.01 -14.44 -11.63
N THR A 72 11.45 -15.67 -11.87
CA THR A 72 12.07 -16.06 -13.15
C THR A 72 11.09 -15.90 -14.31
N LEU A 73 9.85 -16.36 -14.14
CA LEU A 73 8.81 -16.33 -15.18
C LEU A 73 8.24 -14.93 -15.44
N LYS A 74 8.22 -14.07 -14.42
CA LYS A 74 7.62 -12.72 -14.49
C LYS A 74 8.64 -11.59 -14.43
N ARG A 75 9.94 -11.88 -14.57
CA ARG A 75 11.03 -10.89 -14.45
C ARG A 75 10.91 -9.69 -15.37
N THR A 76 10.30 -9.85 -16.55
CA THR A 76 10.11 -8.77 -17.53
C THR A 76 8.80 -8.03 -17.35
N ALA A 77 7.87 -8.58 -16.55
CA ALA A 77 6.53 -8.03 -16.36
C ALA A 77 6.46 -7.06 -15.16
N TYR A 78 7.46 -7.07 -14.27
CA TYR A 78 7.46 -6.28 -13.05
C TYR A 78 8.81 -5.62 -12.81
N THR A 79 8.78 -4.48 -12.10
CA THR A 79 10.00 -3.86 -11.56
C THR A 79 10.54 -4.66 -10.39
N GLU A 80 11.81 -4.46 -10.03
CA GLU A 80 12.43 -5.11 -8.87
C GLU A 80 11.69 -4.76 -7.55
N GLY A 81 11.21 -3.53 -7.44
CA GLY A 81 10.42 -3.06 -6.29
C GLY A 81 9.10 -3.82 -6.16
N SER A 82 8.32 -3.89 -7.24
CA SER A 82 7.03 -4.59 -7.25
C SER A 82 7.20 -6.10 -7.06
N MET A 83 8.28 -6.69 -7.62
CA MET A 83 8.65 -8.09 -7.41
C MET A 83 8.91 -8.39 -5.93
N SER A 84 9.74 -7.58 -5.28
CA SER A 84 10.02 -7.70 -3.84
C SER A 84 8.77 -7.53 -2.99
N ALA A 85 7.90 -6.57 -3.36
CA ALA A 85 6.64 -6.34 -2.68
C ALA A 85 5.70 -7.56 -2.74
N TYR A 86 5.51 -8.15 -3.93
CA TYR A 86 4.69 -9.36 -4.06
C TYR A 86 5.25 -10.53 -3.25
N LYS A 87 6.56 -10.78 -3.33
CA LYS A 87 7.21 -11.83 -2.52
C LYS A 87 6.96 -11.66 -1.03
N ASN A 88 7.25 -10.47 -0.50
CA ASN A 88 7.10 -10.19 0.93
C ASN A 88 5.65 -10.30 1.40
N ARG A 89 4.69 -9.81 0.59
CA ARG A 89 3.25 -9.87 0.90
C ARG A 89 2.75 -11.32 0.90
N THR A 90 3.07 -12.09 -0.13
CA THR A 90 2.67 -13.50 -0.21
C THR A 90 3.30 -14.33 0.91
N LYS A 91 4.58 -14.08 1.24
CA LYS A 91 5.26 -14.72 2.38
C LYS A 91 4.57 -14.42 3.70
N ALA A 92 4.33 -13.15 4.00
CA ALA A 92 3.63 -12.75 5.21
C ALA A 92 2.23 -13.37 5.31
N ALA A 93 1.49 -13.41 4.20
CA ALA A 93 0.13 -13.94 4.17
C ALA A 93 0.09 -15.45 4.42
N ILE A 94 0.92 -16.22 3.71
CA ILE A 94 0.97 -17.68 3.83
C ILE A 94 1.53 -18.10 5.19
N GLU A 95 2.56 -17.42 5.71
CA GLU A 95 3.05 -17.70 7.07
C GLU A 95 1.99 -17.43 8.13
N SER A 96 1.22 -16.33 8.00
CA SER A 96 0.13 -16.02 8.93
C SER A 96 -0.96 -17.09 8.88
N TYR A 97 -1.30 -17.54 7.68
CA TYR A 97 -2.25 -18.64 7.48
C TYR A 97 -1.76 -19.97 8.07
N ARG A 98 -0.49 -20.32 7.87
CA ARG A 98 0.13 -21.51 8.49
C ARG A 98 0.07 -21.44 10.02
N ARG A 99 0.32 -20.28 10.61
CA ARG A 99 0.21 -20.06 12.07
C ARG A 99 -1.22 -20.17 12.57
N TRP A 100 -2.18 -19.64 11.81
CA TRP A 100 -3.60 -19.73 12.14
C TRP A 100 -4.09 -21.18 12.12
N LEU A 101 -3.69 -21.97 11.11
CA LEU A 101 -4.01 -23.40 11.06
C LEU A 101 -3.38 -24.19 12.22
N ALA A 102 -2.15 -23.83 12.62
CA ALA A 102 -1.48 -24.50 13.74
C ALA A 102 -2.17 -24.22 15.09
N ASN A 103 -2.77 -23.04 15.28
CA ASN A 103 -3.46 -22.65 16.51
C ASN A 103 -4.72 -21.82 16.21
N PRO A 104 -5.83 -22.47 15.83
CA PRO A 104 -7.08 -21.77 15.56
C PRO A 104 -7.63 -21.15 16.85
N GLY A 105 -7.68 -19.82 16.91
CA GLY A 105 -8.20 -19.06 18.07
C GLY A 105 -7.15 -18.30 18.88
N SER A 106 -5.85 -18.51 18.64
CA SER A 106 -4.83 -17.59 19.14
C SER A 106 -4.85 -16.28 18.34
N THR A 107 -4.37 -15.17 18.91
CA THR A 107 -4.11 -13.92 18.18
C THR A 107 -2.68 -13.87 17.60
N ASP A 108 -1.82 -14.83 17.96
CA ASP A 108 -0.39 -14.87 17.61
C ASP A 108 -0.10 -15.16 16.13
N TRP A 109 -1.12 -15.53 15.34
CA TRP A 109 -0.97 -15.70 13.90
C TRP A 109 -0.90 -14.37 13.15
N LYS A 110 -1.36 -13.27 13.75
CA LYS A 110 -1.38 -11.96 13.11
C LYS A 110 0.04 -11.46 12.87
N PRO A 111 0.29 -10.77 11.74
CA PRO A 111 1.57 -10.14 11.50
C PRO A 111 1.79 -9.09 12.60
N LYS A 112 2.89 -9.22 13.35
CA LYS A 112 3.24 -8.22 14.36
C LYS A 112 3.40 -6.88 13.65
N ALA A 113 2.64 -5.87 14.09
CA ALA A 113 2.83 -4.49 13.65
C ALA A 113 4.31 -4.14 13.86
N GLY A 114 5.01 -3.85 12.76
CA GLY A 114 6.46 -3.98 12.70
C GLY A 114 7.18 -3.20 13.80
N THR A 115 8.14 -3.85 14.46
CA THR A 115 9.21 -3.14 15.16
C THR A 115 9.87 -2.19 14.16
N PRO A 116 10.01 -0.89 14.47
CA PRO A 116 10.69 0.03 13.57
C PRO A 116 12.10 -0.50 13.32
N ARG A 117 12.44 -0.75 12.04
CA ARG A 117 13.81 -1.00 11.64
C ARG A 117 14.59 0.27 11.96
N THR A 118 15.35 0.24 13.04
CA THR A 118 16.40 1.21 13.35
C THR A 118 17.32 1.24 12.14
N ALA A 119 17.24 2.32 11.36
CA ALA A 119 18.23 2.60 10.33
C ALA A 119 19.56 2.81 11.07
N LYS A 120 20.42 1.79 11.03
CA LYS A 120 21.80 1.89 11.48
C LYS A 120 22.52 2.75 10.46
N ASN A 121 22.55 4.06 10.68
CA ASN A 121 23.38 4.99 9.93
C ASN A 121 24.85 4.60 10.18
N GLY A 122 25.49 4.01 9.17
CA GLY A 122 26.92 3.84 9.09
C GLY A 122 27.53 4.95 8.24
N ASP A 123 28.19 5.87 8.92
CA ASP A 123 29.44 6.55 8.57
C ASP A 123 29.60 7.31 7.23
N ALA A 124 29.67 8.63 7.42
CA ALA A 124 30.74 9.52 7.00
C ALA A 124 31.01 9.76 5.49
N LYS A 125 30.60 10.96 5.04
CA LYS A 125 31.58 11.89 4.46
C LYS A 125 31.23 13.35 4.71
N VAL A 126 32.07 13.95 5.55
CA VAL A 126 32.21 15.38 5.81
C VAL A 126 32.41 16.14 4.49
N SER A 127 31.65 17.22 4.28
CA SER A 127 32.20 18.39 3.60
C SER A 127 31.58 19.67 4.14
N LYS A 128 32.47 20.52 4.66
CA LYS A 128 32.21 21.83 5.25
C LYS A 128 31.90 22.86 4.16
N LYS A 129 30.88 23.71 4.37
CA LYS A 129 30.95 25.15 4.04
C LYS A 129 29.87 25.91 4.81
N SER A 130 30.33 26.85 5.63
CA SER A 130 29.58 27.86 6.40
C SER A 130 29.34 29.13 5.53
N PRO A 131 28.89 30.28 6.06
CA PRO A 131 27.61 30.60 6.70
C PRO A 131 26.98 31.94 6.18
N GLY A 132 25.74 32.24 6.58
CA GLY A 132 25.09 33.56 6.45
C GLY A 132 23.60 33.38 6.09
N THR A 133 22.59 34.04 6.66
CA THR A 133 22.50 35.20 7.55
C THR A 133 21.14 35.14 8.26
N LEU A 134 21.09 35.75 9.45
CA LEU A 134 20.01 35.80 10.45
C LEU A 134 18.78 36.62 10.02
N THR A 135 17.58 36.19 10.46
CA THR A 135 16.48 37.00 11.06
C THR A 135 15.46 35.99 11.65
N ASP A 136 15.42 35.77 12.96
CA ASP A 136 14.72 36.51 14.05
C ASP A 136 13.22 36.15 14.21
N SER A 137 12.91 35.57 15.40
CA SER A 137 11.65 35.51 16.18
C SER A 137 10.40 34.87 15.52
N GLU A 138 9.55 34.01 16.11
CA GLU A 138 9.11 33.74 17.49
C GLU A 138 8.27 32.40 17.52
N PRO A 139 7.44 32.10 18.54
CA PRO A 139 7.67 31.21 19.68
C PRO A 139 7.20 29.74 19.51
N LYS A 140 7.65 28.91 20.46
CA LYS A 140 7.08 27.58 20.74
C LYS A 140 5.69 27.69 21.36
N GLN A 141 4.87 26.71 21.00
CA GLN A 141 3.87 26.02 21.83
C GLN A 141 2.40 26.47 21.68
N GLY A 142 1.66 25.60 20.99
CA GLY A 142 0.20 25.54 21.00
C GLY A 142 -0.22 24.19 20.43
N ALA A 143 -0.32 23.18 21.30
CA ALA A 143 -0.84 21.88 20.96
C ALA A 143 -2.25 22.02 20.36
N ASN A 144 -2.48 21.46 19.17
CA ASN A 144 -3.82 21.10 18.77
C ASN A 144 -3.83 19.75 18.07
N ALA A 145 -4.70 18.90 18.61
CA ALA A 145 -4.93 17.49 18.35
C ALA A 145 -4.46 16.96 17.00
N SER A 146 -3.50 16.04 17.05
CA SER A 146 -3.25 15.07 16.00
C SER A 146 -4.53 14.23 15.82
N VAL A 147 -5.33 14.59 14.83
CA VAL A 147 -6.32 13.68 14.25
C VAL A 147 -5.52 12.57 13.61
N GLY A 148 -5.69 11.36 14.16
CA GLY A 148 -4.83 10.21 13.92
C GLY A 148 -4.56 9.94 12.44
N HIS A 149 -3.35 10.29 12.00
CA HIS A 149 -2.77 9.74 10.79
C HIS A 149 -1.92 8.53 11.20
N VAL A 150 -2.53 7.35 11.15
CA VAL A 150 -1.81 6.08 11.23
C VAL A 150 -0.75 6.11 10.12
N PRO A 151 0.55 5.88 10.40
CA PRO A 151 1.55 5.88 9.35
C PRO A 151 1.21 4.77 8.36
N PRO A 152 1.01 5.06 7.06
CA PRO A 152 0.68 4.01 6.11
C PRO A 152 1.87 3.05 5.99
N LEU A 153 1.56 1.75 5.91
CA LEU A 153 2.50 0.75 5.37
C LEU A 153 3.13 1.35 4.11
N ARG A 154 4.46 1.35 4.03
CA ARG A 154 5.24 2.02 2.99
C ARG A 154 4.70 1.67 1.59
N ALA A 155 3.81 2.50 1.07
CA ALA A 155 3.42 2.49 -0.33
C ALA A 155 4.65 2.95 -1.11
N SER A 156 5.07 2.18 -2.11
CA SER A 156 6.13 2.63 -3.01
C SER A 156 5.60 3.85 -3.74
N LEU A 157 6.20 5.02 -3.50
CA LEU A 157 5.76 6.29 -4.04
C LEU A 157 6.56 6.58 -5.32
N ILE A 158 5.86 6.92 -6.40
CA ILE A 158 6.43 7.34 -7.67
C ILE A 158 6.20 8.84 -7.83
N GLU A 159 7.26 9.58 -8.17
CA GLU A 159 7.22 11.02 -8.43
C GLU A 159 7.00 11.27 -9.92
N TYR A 160 5.88 11.92 -10.27
CA TYR A 160 5.51 12.24 -11.63
C TYR A 160 5.66 13.76 -11.87
N PRO A 161 6.42 14.18 -12.90
CA PRO A 161 6.41 15.56 -13.35
C PRO A 161 5.07 15.89 -14.02
N PHE A 162 4.39 16.93 -13.54
CA PHE A 162 3.08 17.38 -14.04
C PHE A 162 3.15 18.84 -14.51
N PRO A 163 3.23 19.11 -15.83
CA PRO A 163 3.28 20.47 -16.34
C PRO A 163 1.92 21.17 -16.12
N LEU A 164 1.93 22.33 -15.44
CA LEU A 164 0.70 23.10 -15.20
C LEU A 164 0.49 24.21 -16.24
N ARG A 165 1.56 24.92 -16.59
CA ARG A 165 1.58 26.03 -17.55
C ARG A 165 3.03 26.27 -18.04
N PRO A 166 3.26 27.05 -19.11
CA PRO A 166 4.62 27.33 -19.58
C PRO A 166 5.53 27.84 -18.46
N GLY A 167 6.68 27.18 -18.27
CA GLY A 167 7.65 27.52 -17.22
C GLY A 167 7.29 27.07 -15.80
N VAL A 168 6.15 26.42 -15.57
CA VAL A 168 5.72 25.94 -14.24
C VAL A 168 5.38 24.45 -14.29
N GLN A 169 6.15 23.65 -13.55
CA GLN A 169 6.00 22.21 -13.44
C GLN A 169 5.75 21.82 -11.99
N ALA A 170 4.63 21.16 -11.73
CA ALA A 170 4.35 20.52 -10.46
C ALA A 170 4.98 19.13 -10.41
N ARG A 171 5.14 18.59 -9.20
CA ARG A 171 5.53 17.21 -8.98
C ARG A 171 4.48 16.55 -8.11
N ILE A 172 3.94 15.43 -8.58
CA ILE A 172 2.91 14.68 -7.86
C ILE A 172 3.53 13.37 -7.42
N VAL A 173 3.46 13.09 -6.13
CA VAL A 173 3.97 11.84 -5.55
C VAL A 173 2.78 10.92 -5.29
N LEU A 174 2.69 9.79 -6.00
CA LEU A 174 1.56 8.88 -5.95
C LEU A 174 2.01 7.44 -5.66
N PRO A 175 1.19 6.61 -5.01
CA PRO A 175 1.46 5.18 -4.86
C PRO A 175 1.61 4.47 -6.22
N GLU A 176 2.50 3.46 -6.30
CA GLU A 176 2.67 2.60 -7.48
C GLU A 176 1.40 1.82 -7.85
N ASP A 177 0.53 1.59 -6.86
CA ASP A 177 -0.70 0.82 -6.93
C ASP A 177 -1.95 1.71 -6.83
N LEU A 178 -1.87 2.94 -7.32
CA LEU A 178 -2.99 3.88 -7.33
C LEU A 178 -4.22 3.29 -8.05
N THR A 179 -5.31 3.10 -7.31
CA THR A 179 -6.58 2.62 -7.87
C THR A 179 -7.41 3.75 -8.49
N GLU A 180 -8.37 3.41 -9.36
CA GLU A 180 -9.27 4.40 -9.98
C GLU A 180 -10.09 5.18 -8.94
N LYS A 181 -10.50 4.52 -7.85
CA LYS A 181 -11.24 5.16 -6.75
C LYS A 181 -10.38 6.19 -6.01
N GLU A 182 -9.10 5.88 -5.80
CA GLU A 182 -8.15 6.78 -5.15
C GLU A 182 -7.77 7.95 -6.06
N SER A 183 -7.57 7.70 -7.35
CA SER A 183 -7.35 8.74 -8.35
C SER A 183 -8.50 9.77 -8.36
N LYS A 184 -9.75 9.30 -8.38
CA LYS A 184 -10.95 10.17 -8.26
C LYS A 184 -11.02 10.94 -6.95
N ARG A 185 -10.50 10.38 -5.85
CA ARG A 185 -10.44 11.09 -4.56
C ARG A 185 -9.36 12.17 -4.57
N VAL A 186 -8.18 11.87 -5.12
CA VAL A 186 -7.08 12.83 -5.26
C VAL A 186 -7.50 13.98 -6.17
N SER A 187 -8.18 13.71 -7.29
CA SER A 187 -8.62 14.77 -8.21
C SER A 187 -9.57 15.75 -7.51
N ARG A 188 -10.59 15.24 -6.81
CA ARG A 188 -11.53 16.07 -6.03
C ARG A 188 -10.84 16.87 -4.94
N PHE A 189 -9.83 16.28 -4.30
CA PHE A 189 -9.05 16.98 -3.29
C PHE A 189 -8.26 18.14 -3.91
N VAL A 190 -7.56 17.90 -5.03
CA VAL A 190 -6.83 18.94 -5.76
C VAL A 190 -7.78 20.05 -6.27
N GLU A 191 -8.96 19.68 -6.79
CA GLU A 191 -10.01 20.63 -7.19
C GLU A 191 -10.45 21.52 -6.01
N SER A 192 -10.61 20.95 -4.80
CA SER A 192 -11.01 21.73 -3.62
C SER A 192 -9.95 22.73 -3.15
N LEU A 193 -8.68 22.49 -3.49
CA LEU A 193 -7.57 23.38 -3.17
C LEU A 193 -7.35 24.47 -4.21
N ALA A 194 -7.97 24.33 -5.40
CA ALA A 194 -7.83 25.30 -6.46
C ALA A 194 -8.57 26.59 -6.07
N PHE A 195 -7.82 27.68 -5.93
CA PHE A 195 -8.43 29.00 -5.87
C PHE A 195 -9.11 29.28 -7.20
N THR A 196 -10.43 29.47 -7.15
CA THR A 196 -11.15 30.03 -8.30
C THR A 196 -10.65 31.46 -8.45
N GLU A 197 -10.05 31.79 -9.59
CA GLU A 197 -9.87 33.18 -9.99
C GLU A 197 -11.27 33.82 -9.98
N GLN A 198 -11.58 34.56 -8.92
CA GLN A 198 -12.68 35.49 -8.97
C GLN A 198 -12.32 36.48 -10.07
N LEU A 199 -12.90 36.30 -11.26
CA LEU A 199 -13.00 37.38 -12.23
C LEU A 199 -13.68 38.53 -11.49
N ALA A 200 -12.87 39.47 -11.01
CA ALA A 200 -13.36 40.79 -10.68
C ALA A 200 -13.93 41.33 -11.99
N ILE A 201 -15.25 41.26 -12.14
CA ILE A 201 -15.96 42.08 -13.10
C ILE A 201 -15.71 43.51 -12.64
N THR A 202 -14.63 44.11 -13.16
CA THR A 202 -14.43 45.54 -13.07
C THR A 202 -15.53 46.14 -13.94
N ALA A 203 -16.66 46.46 -13.31
CA ALA A 203 -17.56 47.45 -13.87
C ALA A 203 -16.75 48.74 -13.91
N GLY A 204 -16.25 49.07 -15.10
CA GLY A 204 -15.55 50.33 -15.34
C GLY A 204 -16.48 51.50 -14.98
N PRO A 205 -15.95 52.56 -14.37
CA PRO A 205 -16.71 53.77 -14.09
C PRO A 205 -16.95 54.57 -15.37
N ASP A 206 -18.13 55.21 -15.40
CA ASP A 206 -18.49 56.44 -16.10
C ASP A 206 -18.32 56.57 -17.62
N VAL A 207 -19.45 56.83 -18.29
CA VAL A 207 -19.49 57.86 -19.35
C VAL A 207 -20.75 58.72 -19.16
N GLU A 208 -20.46 59.99 -18.87
CA GLU A 208 -21.24 61.24 -18.90
C GLU A 208 -22.44 61.32 -19.85
#